data_AF-A0A7C3BN11-F1
#
_entry.id   AF-A0A7C3BN11-F1
#
_cell.length_a   1.000
_cell.length_b   1.000
_cell.length_c   1.000
_cell.angle_alpha   90.00
_cell.angle_beta   90.00
_cell.angle_gamma   90.00
#
_symmetry.space_group_name_H-M   'P 1'
#
loop_
_entity.id
_entity.type
_entity.pdbx_description
1 polymer ?
#
loop_
_entity_poly.entity_id
_entity_poly.type
_entity_poly.pdbx_seq_one_letter_code
_entity_poly.pdbx_strand_id
1 'polypeptide(L)'
;MAEKRMLIVDAEVARKIDENRGDMSCSEFINFLIDSQLKGETGDQNYVAKEEFQQFAQGMKELLRNFLEFFLSYGLELGKQPQDKTFDELSRKLQALGSSGNKGKKME
;
A
#
# COMPACT_ATOMS: atom_id res chain seq x y z
N MET A 1 -4.58 -27.14 -24.16
CA MET A 1 -3.14 -27.51 -24.21
C MET A 1 -2.41 -26.40 -24.94
N ALA A 2 -1.53 -25.66 -24.28
CA ALA A 2 -0.74 -24.63 -24.96
C ALA A 2 0.27 -25.31 -25.91
N GLU A 3 0.42 -24.77 -27.12
CA GLU A 3 1.43 -25.21 -28.07
C GLU A 3 2.83 -25.00 -27.47
N LYS A 4 3.66 -26.04 -27.42
CA LYS A 4 5.03 -25.94 -26.88
C LYS A 4 6.01 -25.71 -28.03
N ARG A 5 6.85 -24.68 -27.91
CA ARG A 5 7.92 -24.35 -28.85
C ARG A 5 9.29 -24.39 -28.16
N MET A 6 10.35 -24.63 -28.93
CA MET A 6 11.73 -24.70 -28.41
C MET A 6 12.40 -23.32 -28.50
N LEU A 7 12.98 -22.88 -27.38
CA LEU A 7 13.77 -21.65 -27.29
C LEU A 7 15.24 -22.04 -27.06
N ILE A 8 16.13 -21.59 -27.95
CA ILE A 8 17.59 -21.82 -27.84
C ILE A 8 18.21 -20.54 -27.27
N VAL A 9 18.97 -20.68 -26.19
CA VAL A 9 19.69 -19.59 -25.51
C VAL A 9 21.10 -20.04 -25.17
N ASP A 10 21.99 -19.08 -24.92
CA ASP A 10 23.33 -19.38 -24.43
C ASP A 10 23.29 -20.10 -23.08
N ALA A 11 24.25 -21.00 -22.86
CA ALA A 11 24.34 -21.79 -21.62
C ALA A 11 24.42 -20.90 -20.36
N GLU A 12 25.08 -19.74 -20.47
CA GLU A 12 25.17 -18.78 -19.38
C GLU A 12 23.80 -18.17 -19.02
N VAL A 13 22.96 -17.90 -20.02
CA VAL A 13 21.61 -17.37 -19.82
C VAL A 13 20.73 -18.43 -19.16
N ALA A 14 20.80 -19.67 -19.63
CA ALA A 14 20.09 -20.79 -19.03
C ALA A 14 20.47 -20.97 -17.55
N ARG A 15 21.78 -20.93 -17.24
CA ARG A 15 22.27 -21.00 -15.85
C ARG A 15 21.70 -19.87 -14.98
N LYS A 16 21.75 -18.62 -15.46
CA LYS A 16 21.19 -17.48 -14.73
C LYS A 16 19.69 -17.63 -14.47
N ILE A 17 18.94 -18.17 -15.43
CA ILE A 17 17.50 -18.43 -15.23
C ILE A 17 17.31 -19.45 -14.11
N ASP A 18 18.03 -20.57 -14.14
CA ASP A 18 17.90 -21.62 -13.13
C ASP A 18 18.30 -21.16 -11.72
N GLU A 19 19.33 -20.31 -11.60
CA GLU A 19 19.78 -19.77 -10.31
C GLU A 19 18.80 -18.73 -9.72
N ASN A 20 18.03 -18.02 -10.56
CA ASN A 20 17.21 -16.87 -10.12
C ASN A 20 15.70 -17.11 -10.16
N ARG A 21 15.22 -18.20 -10.79
CA ARG A 21 13.78 -18.46 -10.94
C ARG A 21 13.05 -18.86 -9.65
N GLY A 22 13.80 -19.21 -8.60
CA GLY A 22 13.24 -19.76 -7.36
C GLY A 22 12.37 -21.00 -7.67
N ASP A 23 11.14 -21.00 -7.15
CA ASP A 23 10.20 -22.12 -7.33
C ASP A 23 9.43 -22.09 -8.66
N MET A 24 9.59 -21.03 -9.47
CA MET A 24 8.88 -20.89 -10.75
C MET A 24 9.47 -21.82 -11.81
N SER A 25 8.64 -22.34 -12.72
CA SER A 25 9.14 -22.98 -13.94
C SER A 25 9.83 -21.95 -14.85
N CYS A 26 10.70 -22.44 -15.75
CA CYS A 26 11.41 -21.58 -16.70
C CYS A 26 10.44 -20.71 -17.55
N SER A 27 9.33 -21.29 -18.01
CA SER A 27 8.32 -20.56 -18.78
C SER A 27 7.61 -19.50 -17.95
N GLU A 28 7.27 -19.80 -16.68
CA GLU A 28 6.61 -18.84 -15.78
C GLU A 28 7.55 -17.68 -15.45
N PHE A 29 8.82 -17.98 -15.17
CA PHE A 29 9.83 -16.96 -14.87
C PHE A 29 10.08 -16.04 -16.07
N ILE A 30 10.24 -16.60 -17.27
CA ILE A 30 10.41 -15.79 -18.50
C ILE A 30 9.16 -14.95 -18.76
N ASN A 31 7.95 -15.51 -18.60
CA ASN A 31 6.72 -14.76 -18.79
C ASN A 31 6.59 -13.63 -17.76
N PHE A 32 6.95 -13.87 -16.50
CA PHE A 32 7.00 -12.83 -15.46
C PHE A 32 7.96 -11.70 -15.83
N LEU A 33 9.17 -12.03 -16.30
CA LEU A 33 10.15 -11.02 -16.72
C LEU A 33 9.61 -10.20 -17.90
N ILE A 34 9.04 -10.85 -18.92
CA ILE A 34 8.42 -10.18 -20.07
C ILE A 34 7.30 -9.25 -19.60
N ASP A 35 6.39 -9.73 -18.75
CA ASP A 35 5.31 -8.94 -18.21
C ASP A 35 5.83 -7.75 -17.39
N SER A 36 6.88 -7.94 -16.59
CA SER A 36 7.47 -6.87 -15.78
C SER A 36 8.08 -5.74 -16.62
N GLN A 37 8.64 -6.07 -17.78
CA GLN A 37 9.27 -5.10 -18.68
C GLN A 37 8.28 -4.46 -19.65
N LEU A 38 7.29 -5.24 -20.12
CA LEU A 38 6.30 -4.79 -21.10
C LEU A 38 5.10 -4.06 -20.47
N LYS A 39 4.75 -4.33 -19.21
CA LYS A 39 3.78 -3.52 -18.45
C LYS A 39 4.40 -2.20 -17.98
N GLY A 40 5.23 -1.59 -18.84
CA GLY A 40 6.13 -0.46 -18.54
C GLY A 40 5.55 0.49 -17.51
N GLU A 41 6.27 0.68 -16.40
CA GLU A 41 5.97 1.64 -15.33
C GLU A 41 4.50 1.69 -14.82
N THR A 42 3.68 0.69 -15.13
CA THR A 42 2.34 0.53 -14.53
C THR A 42 2.38 -0.36 -13.28
N GLY A 43 3.58 -0.81 -12.91
CA GLY A 43 3.87 -1.34 -11.59
C GLY A 43 3.92 -0.19 -10.59
N ASP A 44 2.74 0.17 -10.08
CA ASP A 44 2.52 0.71 -8.74
C ASP A 44 3.71 1.51 -8.18
N GLN A 45 3.64 2.84 -8.31
CA GLN A 45 4.34 3.72 -7.39
C GLN A 45 3.74 3.57 -5.98
N ASN A 46 3.82 2.38 -5.38
CA ASN A 46 3.61 2.13 -3.96
C ASN A 46 4.81 2.63 -3.13
N TYR A 47 5.41 3.73 -3.58
CA TYR A 47 6.43 4.46 -2.86
C TYR A 47 5.79 5.75 -2.39
N VAL A 48 5.62 5.88 -1.09
CA VAL A 48 5.17 7.12 -0.48
C VAL A 48 6.37 8.07 -0.44
N ALA A 49 6.23 9.29 -0.95
CA ALA A 49 7.30 10.27 -0.85
C ALA A 49 7.62 10.55 0.63
N LYS A 50 8.87 10.90 0.94
CA LYS A 50 9.29 11.15 2.32
C LYS A 50 8.43 12.22 2.99
N GLU A 51 8.05 13.22 2.23
CA GLU A 51 7.19 14.33 2.64
C GLU A 51 5.77 13.86 2.96
N GLU A 52 5.20 12.98 2.13
CA GLU A 52 3.87 12.40 2.34
C GLU A 52 3.83 11.53 3.62
N PHE A 53 4.88 10.72 3.83
CA PHE A 53 4.99 9.92 5.05
C PHE A 53 5.12 10.80 6.30
N GLN A 54 5.89 11.90 6.22
CA GLN A 54 6.03 12.85 7.32
C GLN A 54 4.70 13.55 7.66
N GLN A 55 3.94 13.97 6.64
CA GLN A 55 2.61 14.55 6.83
C GLN A 55 1.64 13.56 7.47
N PHE A 56 1.65 12.30 7.01
CA PHE A 56 0.84 11.24 7.60
C PHE A 56 1.21 10.97 9.06
N ALA A 57 2.51 10.85 9.37
CA ALA A 57 2.99 10.62 10.73
C ALA A 57 2.59 11.76 11.68
N GLN A 58 2.69 13.02 11.22
CA GLN A 58 2.26 14.18 11.98
C GLN A 58 0.74 14.16 12.23
N GLY A 59 -0.05 13.86 11.20
CA GLY A 59 -1.51 13.71 11.33
C GLY A 59 -1.92 12.60 12.30
N MET A 60 -1.25 11.44 12.28
CA MET A 60 -1.49 10.37 13.26
C MET A 60 -1.14 10.78 14.69
N LYS A 61 -0.04 11.53 14.88
CA LYS A 61 0.37 12.02 16.19
C LYS A 61 -0.64 13.01 16.79
N GLU A 62 -1.19 13.88 15.96
CA GLU A 62 -2.26 14.79 16.37
C GLU A 62 -3.56 14.05 16.67
N LEU A 63 -3.92 13.06 15.84
CA LEU A 63 -5.09 12.23 16.08
C LEU A 63 -5.00 11.47 17.42
N LEU A 64 -3.85 10.84 17.69
CA LEU A 64 -3.57 10.15 18.95
C LEU A 64 -3.60 11.12 20.15
N ARG A 65 -3.04 12.33 20.00
CA ARG A 65 -3.12 13.35 21.04
C ARG A 65 -4.57 13.72 21.35
N ASN A 66 -5.38 14.01 20.33
CA ASN A 66 -6.78 14.41 20.49
C ASN A 66 -7.62 13.25 21.07
N PHE A 67 -7.34 12.02 20.67
CA PHE A 67 -7.98 10.83 21.23
C PHE A 67 -7.64 10.63 22.71
N LEU A 68 -6.36 10.77 23.08
CA LEU A 68 -5.94 10.68 24.48
C LEU A 68 -6.49 11.84 25.32
N GLU A 69 -6.55 13.05 24.78
CA GLU A 69 -7.17 14.20 25.44
C GLU A 69 -8.67 13.95 25.67
N PHE A 70 -9.38 13.42 24.67
CA PHE A 70 -10.77 12.97 24.83
C PHE A 70 -10.90 11.91 25.92
N PHE A 71 -10.04 10.89 25.95
CA PHE A 71 -10.09 9.86 26.99
C PHE A 71 -9.71 10.37 28.38
N LEU A 72 -8.79 11.33 28.49
CA LEU A 72 -8.42 11.91 29.77
C LEU A 72 -9.49 12.89 30.28
N SER A 73 -10.17 13.62 29.39
CA SER A 73 -11.26 14.53 29.74
C SER A 73 -12.59 13.80 29.98
N TYR A 74 -12.90 12.74 29.21
CA TYR A 74 -14.15 11.99 29.30
C TYR A 74 -14.05 10.65 30.05
N GLY A 75 -12.93 9.93 29.93
CA GLY A 75 -12.78 8.60 30.52
C GLY A 75 -12.54 8.61 32.04
N LEU A 76 -12.07 9.73 32.60
CA LEU A 76 -12.02 9.96 34.05
C LEU A 76 -13.33 10.53 34.61
N GLU A 77 -14.20 11.10 33.77
CA GLU A 77 -15.56 11.52 34.11
C GLU A 77 -16.57 10.45 33.67
N LEU A 78 -16.66 9.36 34.43
CA LEU A 78 -17.68 8.31 34.22
C LEU A 78 -19.09 8.92 34.04
N GLY A 79 -19.61 8.85 32.81
CA GLY A 79 -21.05 8.72 32.58
C GLY A 79 -21.83 9.92 32.04
N LYS A 80 -21.22 10.96 31.45
CA LYS A 80 -21.99 12.00 30.74
C LYS A 80 -21.95 11.80 29.22
N GLN A 81 -23.14 11.73 28.62
CA GLN A 81 -23.37 11.57 27.18
C GLN A 81 -22.61 12.67 26.40
N PRO A 82 -21.93 12.33 25.28
CA PRO A 82 -21.10 13.26 24.55
C PRO A 82 -21.92 14.48 24.09
N GLN A 83 -21.38 15.69 24.28
CA GLN A 83 -21.83 16.86 23.54
C GLN A 83 -21.23 16.74 22.13
N ASP A 84 -22.02 16.11 21.26
CA ASP A 84 -21.88 15.71 19.85
C ASP A 84 -20.74 16.33 18.98
N LYS A 85 -20.22 17.53 19.24
CA LYS A 85 -19.34 18.24 18.31
C LYS A 85 -17.89 17.74 18.25
N THR A 86 -17.30 17.33 19.38
CA THR A 86 -15.86 16.96 19.44
C THR A 86 -15.61 15.57 18.88
N PHE A 87 -16.52 14.63 19.17
CA PHE A 87 -16.49 13.28 18.62
C PHE A 87 -16.73 13.28 17.10
N ASP A 88 -17.64 14.12 16.63
CA ASP A 88 -17.88 14.32 15.19
C ASP A 88 -16.66 14.89 14.48
N GLU A 89 -15.94 15.84 15.09
CA GLU A 89 -14.71 16.40 14.52
C GLU A 89 -13.59 15.36 14.45
N LEU A 90 -13.43 14.54 15.48
CA LEU A 90 -12.47 13.44 15.50
C LEU A 90 -12.80 12.39 14.44
N SER A 91 -14.08 12.03 14.31
CA SER A 91 -14.57 11.08 13.31
C SER A 91 -14.35 11.59 11.89
N ARG A 92 -14.58 12.90 11.65
CA ARG A 92 -14.27 13.55 10.36
C ARG A 92 -12.78 13.54 10.04
N LYS A 93 -11.91 13.82 11.02
CA LYS A 93 -10.45 13.76 10.83
C LYS A 93 -9.97 12.33 10.51
N LEU A 94 -10.53 11.33 11.19
CA LEU A 94 -10.27 9.92 10.92
C LEU A 94 -10.72 9.51 9.50
N GLN A 95 -11.92 9.93 9.09
CA GLN A 95 -12.46 9.64 7.75
C GLN A 95 -11.68 10.34 6.64
N ALA A 96 -11.21 11.57 6.87
CA ALA A 96 -10.36 12.30 5.92
C ALA A 96 -9.00 11.61 5.72
N LEU A 97 -8.37 11.13 6.80
CA LEU A 97 -7.12 10.36 6.73
C LEU A 97 -7.32 9.03 5.99
N GLY A 98 -8.41 8.30 6.24
CA GLY A 98 -8.73 7.05 5.53
C GLY A 98 -9.08 7.24 4.05
N SER A 99 -9.65 8.39 3.68
CA SER A 99 -10.03 8.70 2.30
C SER A 99 -8.85 9.18 1.44
N SER A 100 -7.78 9.70 2.06
CA SER A 100 -6.59 10.16 1.35
C SER A 100 -5.83 9.01 0.66
N GLY A 101 -5.95 7.78 1.15
CA GLY A 101 -5.36 6.59 0.52
C GLY A 101 -6.16 6.01 -0.65
N ASN A 102 -7.39 6.49 -0.91
CA ASN A 102 -8.28 5.90 -1.92
C ASN A 102 -8.46 6.76 -3.18
N LYS A 103 -7.74 7.88 -3.30
CA LYS A 103 -7.81 8.78 -4.48
C LYS A 103 -6.93 8.35 -5.66
N GLY A 104 -6.44 7.11 -5.70
CA GLY A 104 -5.70 6.56 -6.84
C GLY A 104 -6.51 5.66 -7.78
N LYS A 105 -7.78 5.37 -7.50
CA LYS A 105 -8.53 4.31 -8.20
C LYS A 105 -9.89 4.78 -8.71
N LYS A 106 -9.91 5.78 -9.58
CA LYS A 106 -11.02 6.06 -10.52
C LYS A 106 -10.60 7.11 -11.56
N MET A 107 -10.09 6.63 -12.68
CA MET A 107 -9.96 7.22 -14.01
C MET A 107 -9.22 6.13 -14.81
N GLU A 108 -9.69 5.53 -15.89
CA GLU A 108 -10.93 5.51 -16.67
C GLU A 108 -10.90 4.15 -17.40
#